data_AF-A0A368F9C8-F1
#
_entry.id   AF-A0A368F9C8-F1
#
_cell.length_a   1.000
_cell.length_b   1.000
_cell.length_c   1.000
_cell.angle_alpha   90.00
_cell.angle_beta   90.00
_cell.angle_gamma   90.00
#
_symmetry.space_group_name_H-M   'P 1'
#
loop_
_entity.id
_entity.type
_entity.pdbx_description
1 polymer ?
#
loop_
_entity_poly.entity_id
_entity_poly.type
_entity_poly.pdbx_seq_one_letter_code
_entity_poly.pdbx_strand_id
1 'polypeptide(L)'
;MSSGDHVAMTMLAMAETLRQLQPPKVKMAIKCAKGALTLSLSAEMAAHVKFQLGKLYFFYTENLELALQYLDSAYDMMTRMGDYFVQPRLEALVLICEALIHGPPSTASSNRVLTLIRAELGNAKPFPIIYAKLFFFYIEVNTIEGRAEDAAEACQVAIQQCAEDPVVNLYFRLTKNMVSARVSGTVCDDSETVIIGQLINRLDQTSPATANLKLFYICTLLAFMLADGKTRSSRQHLRTLQSEVQALSKDGTCMQAGIRWMDTVPLTVFACLMTIVNSALQCNYERAAKYYTIAMRHIQDYNARASRNPCEYGILRSVQRMRMALNEMMAQCNIMACHPSMAMDNIRDMVQFSQRHGADLFEEFGPAIQSLLGHYCSYLRESEAAEKHFIAASKFKSCKDKNVWVMTHINTKSYIELFSNS
;
A
#
# COMPACT_ATOMS: atom_id res chain seq x y z
N MET A 1 -19.63 -16.95 -33.62
CA MET A 1 -19.97 -17.10 -32.19
C MET A 1 -20.83 -18.32 -32.04
N SER A 2 -20.45 -19.25 -31.17
CA SER A 2 -21.26 -20.43 -30.85
C SER A 2 -22.53 -19.98 -30.10
N SER A 3 -23.60 -20.80 -30.12
CA SER A 3 -24.80 -20.54 -29.29
C SER A 3 -24.44 -20.40 -27.81
N GLY A 4 -23.44 -21.17 -27.34
CA GLY A 4 -22.91 -21.10 -25.97
C GLY A 4 -22.25 -19.76 -25.63
N ASP A 5 -21.56 -19.12 -26.59
CA ASP A 5 -20.88 -17.85 -26.36
C ASP A 5 -21.87 -16.72 -26.06
N HIS A 6 -23.02 -16.70 -26.75
CA HIS A 6 -24.04 -15.68 -26.51
C HIS A 6 -24.66 -15.83 -25.12
N VAL A 7 -25.00 -17.06 -24.73
CA VAL A 7 -25.51 -17.36 -23.39
C VAL A 7 -24.49 -16.99 -22.31
N ALA A 8 -23.22 -17.30 -22.51
CA ALA A 8 -22.14 -16.91 -21.60
C ALA A 8 -22.05 -15.39 -21.42
N MET A 9 -22.14 -14.63 -22.51
CA MET A 9 -22.17 -13.16 -22.43
C MET A 9 -23.36 -12.63 -21.63
N THR A 10 -24.55 -13.22 -21.82
CA THR A 10 -25.73 -12.86 -21.03
C THR A 10 -25.54 -13.20 -19.54
N MET A 11 -24.91 -14.34 -19.23
CA MET A 11 -24.59 -14.73 -17.85
C MET A 11 -23.58 -13.80 -17.19
N LEU A 12 -22.57 -13.33 -17.94
CA LEU A 12 -21.61 -12.32 -17.47
C LEU A 12 -22.29 -10.96 -17.25
N ALA A 13 -23.17 -10.53 -18.15
CA ALA A 13 -23.94 -9.31 -17.98
C ALA A 13 -24.86 -9.39 -16.72
N MET A 14 -25.47 -10.55 -16.49
CA MET A 14 -26.23 -10.81 -15.28
C MET A 14 -25.35 -10.79 -14.02
N ALA A 15 -24.16 -11.37 -14.08
CA ALA A 15 -23.19 -11.32 -12.98
C ALA A 15 -22.82 -9.87 -12.63
N GLU A 16 -22.61 -9.03 -13.65
CA GLU A 16 -22.32 -7.62 -13.47
C GLU A 16 -23.50 -6.86 -12.86
N THR A 17 -24.73 -7.13 -13.30
CA THR A 17 -25.93 -6.53 -12.69
C THR A 17 -26.07 -6.93 -11.22
N LEU A 18 -25.88 -8.22 -10.89
CA LEU A 18 -25.94 -8.73 -9.53
C LEU A 18 -24.86 -8.11 -8.62
N ARG A 19 -23.67 -7.83 -9.17
CA ARG A 19 -22.58 -7.14 -8.49
C ARG A 19 -22.93 -5.69 -8.15
N GLN A 20 -23.69 -5.01 -9.00
CA GLN A 20 -24.07 -3.60 -8.84
C GLN A 20 -25.31 -3.38 -7.95
N LEU A 21 -26.06 -4.42 -7.58
CA LEU A 21 -27.20 -4.31 -6.67
C LEU A 21 -26.81 -3.74 -5.30
N GLN A 22 -27.77 -3.14 -4.59
CA GLN A 22 -27.61 -2.70 -3.21
C GLN A 22 -28.61 -3.44 -2.30
N PRO A 23 -28.16 -4.42 -1.47
CA PRO A 23 -26.79 -4.89 -1.29
C PRO A 23 -26.28 -5.76 -2.47
N PRO A 24 -24.96 -5.78 -2.73
CA PRO A 24 -24.37 -6.53 -3.85
C PRO A 24 -24.48 -8.04 -3.63
N LYS A 25 -24.91 -8.77 -4.66
CA LYS A 25 -25.11 -10.23 -4.61
C LYS A 25 -23.91 -10.98 -5.18
N VAL A 26 -22.71 -10.71 -4.67
CA VAL A 26 -21.42 -11.25 -5.16
C VAL A 26 -21.44 -12.78 -5.31
N LYS A 27 -21.96 -13.51 -4.32
CA LYS A 27 -22.05 -14.97 -4.38
C LYS A 27 -22.87 -15.46 -5.58
N MET A 28 -23.93 -14.74 -5.95
CA MET A 28 -24.74 -15.07 -7.13
C MET A 28 -24.02 -14.68 -8.41
N ALA A 29 -23.36 -13.51 -8.44
CA ALA A 29 -22.53 -13.09 -9.58
C ALA A 29 -21.44 -14.13 -9.91
N ILE A 30 -20.74 -14.63 -8.90
CA ILE A 30 -19.74 -15.71 -9.04
C ILE A 30 -20.39 -16.98 -9.59
N LYS A 31 -21.56 -17.38 -9.08
CA LYS A 31 -22.28 -18.56 -9.60
C LYS A 31 -22.70 -18.40 -11.06
N CYS A 32 -23.14 -17.22 -11.47
CA CYS A 32 -23.48 -16.92 -12.86
C CYS A 32 -22.25 -17.04 -13.76
N ALA A 33 -21.14 -16.38 -13.42
CA ALA A 33 -19.90 -16.45 -14.20
C ALA A 33 -19.32 -17.88 -14.22
N LYS A 34 -19.36 -18.60 -13.10
CA LYS A 34 -18.91 -20.00 -13.04
C LYS A 34 -19.81 -20.94 -13.86
N GLY A 35 -21.12 -20.69 -13.88
CA GLY A 35 -22.08 -21.43 -14.71
C GLY A 35 -21.84 -21.24 -16.20
N ALA A 36 -21.36 -20.07 -16.64
CA ALA A 36 -21.01 -19.86 -18.05
C ALA A 36 -19.92 -20.84 -18.53
N LEU A 37 -19.01 -21.27 -17.65
CA LEU A 37 -17.94 -22.23 -17.99
C LEU A 37 -18.44 -23.67 -18.20
N THR A 38 -19.70 -23.99 -17.87
CA THR A 38 -20.27 -25.32 -18.15
C THR A 38 -20.84 -25.42 -19.56
N LEU A 39 -20.89 -24.32 -20.30
CA LEU A 39 -21.36 -24.26 -21.68
C LEU A 39 -20.23 -24.67 -22.65
N SER A 40 -20.60 -25.03 -23.87
CA SER A 40 -19.64 -25.22 -24.96
C SER A 40 -19.19 -23.86 -25.49
N LEU A 41 -18.06 -23.35 -25.00
CA LEU A 41 -17.52 -22.03 -25.32
C LEU A 41 -16.41 -22.09 -26.37
N SER A 42 -16.26 -21.01 -27.15
CA SER A 42 -15.02 -20.76 -27.89
C SER A 42 -13.85 -20.53 -26.92
N ALA A 43 -12.61 -20.69 -27.41
CA ALA A 43 -11.42 -20.40 -26.62
C ALA A 43 -11.38 -18.93 -26.15
N GLU A 44 -11.81 -17.98 -27.00
CA GLU A 44 -11.89 -16.56 -26.64
C GLU A 44 -12.84 -16.36 -25.47
N MET A 45 -14.06 -16.92 -25.59
CA MET A 45 -15.11 -16.71 -24.59
C MET A 45 -14.75 -17.39 -23.27
N ALA A 46 -14.16 -18.58 -23.32
CA ALA A 46 -13.65 -19.26 -22.13
C ALA A 46 -12.58 -18.44 -21.41
N ALA A 47 -11.62 -17.85 -22.14
CA ALA A 47 -10.60 -16.98 -21.57
C ALA A 47 -11.22 -15.72 -20.94
N HIS A 48 -12.19 -15.10 -21.62
CA HIS A 48 -12.88 -13.92 -21.11
C HIS A 48 -13.70 -14.22 -19.84
N VAL A 49 -14.48 -15.31 -19.83
CA VAL A 49 -15.24 -15.74 -18.65
C VAL A 49 -14.31 -16.01 -17.47
N LYS A 50 -13.18 -16.70 -17.69
CA LYS A 50 -12.17 -16.94 -16.64
C LYS A 50 -11.56 -15.64 -16.12
N PHE A 51 -11.24 -14.70 -17.00
CA PHE A 51 -10.73 -13.39 -16.58
C PHE A 51 -11.74 -12.63 -15.70
N GLN A 52 -13.02 -12.58 -16.10
CA GLN A 52 -14.06 -11.93 -15.27
C GLN A 52 -14.29 -12.66 -13.95
N LEU A 53 -14.25 -13.99 -13.95
CA LEU A 53 -14.37 -14.79 -12.73
C LEU A 53 -13.19 -14.55 -11.78
N GLY A 54 -11.97 -14.50 -12.32
CA GLY A 54 -10.76 -14.12 -11.59
C GLY A 54 -10.88 -12.75 -10.94
N LYS A 55 -11.40 -11.74 -11.67
CA LYS A 55 -11.70 -10.41 -11.12
C LYS A 55 -12.72 -10.45 -9.99
N LEU A 56 -13.79 -11.23 -10.12
CA LEU A 56 -14.81 -11.35 -9.08
C LEU A 56 -14.22 -11.94 -7.79
N TYR A 57 -13.39 -12.98 -7.90
CA TYR A 57 -12.69 -13.55 -6.74
C TYR A 57 -11.69 -12.55 -6.16
N PHE A 58 -10.89 -11.89 -7.00
CA PHE A 58 -9.86 -10.94 -6.58
C PHE A 58 -10.42 -9.74 -5.81
N PHE A 59 -11.48 -9.10 -6.32
CA PHE A 59 -11.99 -7.86 -5.73
C PHE A 59 -13.00 -8.07 -4.59
N TYR A 60 -13.68 -9.22 -4.55
CA TYR A 60 -14.86 -9.38 -3.68
C TYR A 60 -14.81 -10.59 -2.76
N THR A 61 -13.71 -11.31 -2.74
CA THR A 61 -13.54 -12.48 -1.86
C THR A 61 -12.16 -12.47 -1.23
N GLU A 62 -12.00 -13.24 -0.16
CA GLU A 62 -10.69 -13.49 0.46
C GLU A 62 -9.97 -14.68 -0.18
N ASN A 63 -10.55 -15.32 -1.20
CA ASN A 63 -9.99 -16.51 -1.83
C ASN A 63 -9.07 -16.12 -3.00
N LEU A 64 -7.86 -15.68 -2.62
CA LEU A 64 -6.82 -15.27 -3.56
C LEU A 64 -6.30 -16.44 -4.42
N GLU A 65 -6.31 -17.66 -3.89
CA GLU A 65 -5.87 -18.85 -4.61
C GLU A 65 -6.75 -19.14 -5.84
N LEU A 66 -8.08 -19.11 -5.66
CA LEU A 66 -9.01 -19.26 -6.78
C LEU A 66 -8.92 -18.08 -7.75
N ALA A 67 -8.70 -16.86 -7.24
CA ALA A 67 -8.49 -15.70 -8.10
C ALA A 67 -7.28 -15.92 -9.03
N LEU A 68 -6.14 -16.30 -8.46
CA LEU A 68 -4.92 -16.61 -9.21
C LEU A 68 -5.13 -17.76 -10.19
N GLN A 69 -5.79 -18.85 -9.78
CA GLN A 69 -6.05 -19.98 -10.67
C GLN A 69 -6.83 -19.58 -11.93
N TYR A 70 -7.89 -18.77 -11.79
CA TYR A 70 -8.67 -18.32 -12.92
C TYR A 70 -7.93 -17.27 -13.77
N LEU A 71 -7.22 -16.34 -13.14
CA LEU A 71 -6.43 -15.32 -13.84
C LEU A 71 -5.27 -15.94 -14.62
N ASP A 72 -4.54 -16.89 -14.04
CA ASP A 72 -3.45 -17.63 -14.69
C ASP A 72 -3.96 -18.41 -15.89
N SER A 73 -5.09 -19.11 -15.72
CA SER A 73 -5.68 -19.85 -16.82
C SER A 73 -6.16 -18.93 -17.96
N ALA A 74 -6.66 -17.73 -17.64
CA ALA A 74 -7.02 -16.73 -18.64
C ALA A 74 -5.77 -16.18 -19.35
N TYR A 75 -4.74 -15.83 -18.59
CA TYR A 75 -3.45 -15.35 -19.11
C TYR A 75 -2.80 -16.35 -20.06
N ASP A 76 -2.73 -17.63 -19.68
CA ASP A 76 -2.16 -18.70 -20.51
C ASP A 76 -2.94 -18.91 -21.81
N MET A 77 -4.28 -18.87 -21.73
CA MET A 77 -5.14 -18.99 -22.91
C MET A 77 -4.91 -17.81 -23.86
N MET A 78 -4.94 -16.57 -23.35
CA MET A 78 -4.71 -15.36 -24.14
C MET A 78 -3.30 -15.34 -24.75
N THR A 79 -2.29 -15.83 -24.03
CA THR A 79 -0.91 -15.94 -24.54
C THR A 79 -0.83 -16.84 -25.77
N ARG A 80 -1.53 -17.98 -25.75
CA ARG A 80 -1.56 -18.93 -26.89
C ARG A 80 -2.33 -18.39 -28.10
N MET A 81 -3.24 -17.43 -27.90
CA MET A 81 -4.05 -16.83 -28.96
C MET A 81 -3.33 -15.68 -29.69
N GLY A 82 -2.16 -15.25 -29.21
CA GLY A 82 -1.28 -14.31 -29.89
C GLY A 82 -1.68 -12.83 -29.73
N ASP A 83 -1.28 -12.01 -30.70
CA ASP A 83 -1.18 -10.55 -30.54
C ASP A 83 -2.54 -9.83 -30.37
N TYR A 84 -3.64 -10.45 -30.80
CA TYR A 84 -4.98 -9.86 -30.66
C TYR A 84 -5.40 -9.70 -29.18
N PHE A 85 -4.82 -10.50 -28.28
CA PHE A 85 -5.18 -10.51 -26.86
C PHE A 85 -4.12 -9.87 -25.95
N VAL A 86 -3.16 -9.12 -26.50
CA VAL A 86 -2.08 -8.52 -25.70
C VAL A 86 -2.62 -7.65 -24.57
N GLN A 87 -3.54 -6.71 -24.85
CA GLN A 87 -4.06 -5.84 -23.80
C GLN A 87 -4.83 -6.62 -22.71
N PRO A 88 -5.83 -7.48 -23.01
CA PRO A 88 -6.49 -8.30 -21.98
C PRO A 88 -5.53 -9.21 -21.21
N ARG A 89 -4.52 -9.78 -21.88
CA ARG A 89 -3.47 -10.58 -21.26
C ARG A 89 -2.68 -9.77 -20.23
N LEU A 90 -2.27 -8.56 -20.61
CA LEU A 90 -1.53 -7.68 -19.71
C LEU A 90 -2.40 -7.17 -18.55
N GLU A 91 -3.69 -6.93 -18.76
CA GLU A 91 -4.63 -6.62 -17.68
C GLU A 91 -4.77 -7.78 -16.69
N ALA A 92 -4.81 -9.03 -17.17
CA ALA A 92 -4.75 -10.21 -16.31
C ALA A 92 -3.42 -10.29 -15.55
N LEU A 93 -2.29 -10.02 -16.22
CA LEU A 93 -0.98 -9.99 -15.60
C LEU A 93 -0.88 -8.95 -14.47
N VAL A 94 -1.45 -7.75 -14.65
CA VAL A 94 -1.49 -6.72 -13.62
C VAL A 94 -2.17 -7.24 -12.35
N LEU A 95 -3.31 -7.93 -12.48
CA LEU A 95 -4.03 -8.50 -11.34
C LEU A 95 -3.27 -9.69 -10.71
N ILE A 96 -2.61 -10.52 -11.51
CA ILE A 96 -1.74 -11.61 -11.02
C ILE A 96 -0.59 -11.03 -10.20
N CYS A 97 0.08 -9.99 -10.71
CA CYS A 97 1.17 -9.33 -10.00
C CYS A 97 0.68 -8.75 -8.68
N GLU A 98 -0.42 -8.01 -8.69
CA GLU A 98 -1.00 -7.39 -7.50
C GLU A 98 -1.40 -8.44 -6.45
N ALA A 99 -2.01 -9.56 -6.88
CA ALA A 99 -2.33 -10.70 -6.04
C ALA A 99 -1.07 -11.34 -5.41
N LEU A 100 -0.02 -11.57 -6.19
CA LEU A 100 1.20 -12.22 -5.70
C LEU A 100 2.03 -11.31 -4.79
N ILE A 101 2.05 -10.00 -5.04
CA ILE A 101 2.77 -9.00 -4.22
C ILE A 101 2.09 -8.80 -2.88
N HIS A 102 0.75 -8.68 -2.89
CA HIS A 102 0.01 -8.35 -1.68
C HIS A 102 -0.69 -9.54 -1.02
N GLY A 103 -0.55 -10.74 -1.57
CA GLY A 103 -0.93 -12.00 -0.93
C GLY A 103 0.08 -12.44 0.13
N PRO A 104 0.00 -13.71 0.58
CA PRO A 104 0.96 -14.29 1.51
C PRO A 104 2.40 -14.22 0.96
N PRO A 105 3.37 -13.78 1.77
CA PRO A 105 4.70 -13.45 1.33
C PRO A 105 5.45 -14.74 1.08
N SER A 106 6.00 -14.85 -0.12
CA SER A 106 6.81 -15.98 -0.52
C SER A 106 7.82 -15.52 -1.56
N THR A 107 9.09 -15.85 -1.35
CA THR A 107 10.15 -15.58 -2.33
C THR A 107 9.83 -16.23 -3.67
N ALA A 108 9.10 -17.35 -3.70
CA ALA A 108 8.62 -17.97 -4.94
C ALA A 108 7.61 -17.07 -5.68
N SER A 109 6.68 -16.44 -4.96
CA SER A 109 5.73 -15.46 -5.51
C SER A 109 6.48 -14.25 -6.08
N SER A 110 7.43 -13.69 -5.34
CA SER A 110 8.26 -12.56 -5.78
C SER A 110 9.05 -12.88 -7.05
N ASN A 111 9.72 -14.04 -7.11
CA ASN A 111 10.47 -14.46 -8.30
C ASN A 111 9.55 -14.71 -9.51
N ARG A 112 8.36 -15.25 -9.27
CA ARG A 112 7.34 -15.45 -10.31
C ARG A 112 6.90 -14.12 -10.92
N VAL A 113 6.60 -13.12 -10.08
CA VAL A 113 6.22 -11.77 -10.55
C VAL A 113 7.31 -11.16 -11.42
N LEU A 114 8.57 -11.18 -10.96
CA LEU A 114 9.68 -10.62 -11.74
C LEU A 114 9.87 -11.33 -13.09
N THR A 115 9.69 -12.64 -13.13
CA THR A 115 9.82 -13.44 -14.35
C THR A 115 8.71 -13.08 -15.35
N LEU A 116 7.46 -13.02 -14.89
CA LEU A 116 6.33 -12.67 -15.74
C LEU A 116 6.44 -11.25 -16.29
N ILE A 117 6.81 -10.28 -15.44
CA ILE A 117 6.99 -8.89 -15.86
C ILE A 117 8.07 -8.80 -16.93
N ARG A 118 9.25 -9.41 -16.73
CA ARG A 118 10.34 -9.37 -17.71
C ARG A 118 9.94 -9.96 -19.07
N ALA A 119 9.11 -11.01 -19.08
CA ALA A 119 8.63 -11.63 -20.31
C ALA A 119 7.65 -10.73 -21.09
N GLU A 120 6.83 -9.95 -20.40
CA GLU A 120 5.74 -9.17 -21.01
C GLU A 120 6.03 -7.66 -21.14
N LEU A 121 7.11 -7.16 -20.54
CA LEU A 121 7.41 -5.73 -20.51
C LEU A 121 7.56 -5.10 -21.90
N GLY A 122 8.11 -5.86 -22.86
CA GLY A 122 8.21 -5.44 -24.26
C GLY A 122 6.83 -5.26 -24.91
N ASN A 123 5.92 -6.20 -24.65
CA ASN A 123 4.54 -6.17 -25.17
C ASN A 123 3.69 -5.08 -24.52
N ALA A 124 4.07 -4.62 -23.33
CA ALA A 124 3.38 -3.54 -22.63
C ALA A 124 3.70 -2.13 -23.14
N LYS A 125 4.79 -1.94 -23.90
CA LYS A 125 5.20 -0.61 -24.41
C LYS A 125 4.09 0.18 -25.12
N PRO A 126 3.23 -0.42 -25.98
CA PRO A 126 2.12 0.29 -26.62
C PRO A 126 1.02 0.73 -25.65
N PHE A 127 1.06 0.28 -24.39
CA PHE A 127 0.07 0.55 -23.35
C PHE A 127 0.72 1.27 -22.15
N PRO A 128 0.99 2.59 -22.24
CA PRO A 128 1.83 3.31 -21.28
C PRO A 128 1.44 3.17 -19.80
N ILE A 129 0.14 3.12 -19.51
CA ILE A 129 -0.38 2.96 -18.14
C ILE A 129 -0.05 1.57 -17.59
N ILE A 130 -0.26 0.53 -18.39
CA ILE A 130 0.05 -0.86 -18.00
C ILE A 130 1.56 -1.02 -17.85
N TYR A 131 2.33 -0.49 -18.81
CA TYR A 131 3.79 -0.48 -18.76
C TYR A 131 4.31 0.13 -17.46
N ALA A 132 3.80 1.32 -17.10
CA ALA A 132 4.16 1.98 -15.86
C ALA A 132 3.77 1.15 -14.62
N LYS A 133 2.56 0.58 -14.58
CA LYS A 133 2.11 -0.30 -13.47
C LYS A 133 3.02 -1.51 -13.30
N LEU A 134 3.39 -2.20 -14.38
CA LEU A 134 4.31 -3.34 -14.34
C LEU A 134 5.70 -2.93 -13.83
N PHE A 135 6.20 -1.76 -14.21
CA PHE A 135 7.44 -1.23 -13.66
C PHE A 135 7.35 -0.94 -12.16
N PHE A 136 6.27 -0.31 -11.69
CA PHE A 136 6.07 -0.08 -10.26
C PHE A 136 6.02 -1.38 -9.47
N PHE A 137 5.33 -2.41 -9.98
CA PHE A 137 5.34 -3.74 -9.37
C PHE A 137 6.73 -4.37 -9.34
N TYR A 138 7.51 -4.22 -10.42
CA TYR A 138 8.89 -4.69 -10.46
C TYR A 138 9.76 -4.01 -9.40
N ILE A 139 9.64 -2.68 -9.26
CA ILE A 139 10.37 -1.88 -8.26
C ILE A 139 9.93 -2.29 -6.85
N GLU A 140 8.62 -2.44 -6.61
CA GLU A 140 8.06 -2.82 -5.32
C GLU A 140 8.55 -4.20 -4.86
N VAL A 141 8.51 -5.21 -5.73
CA VAL A 141 9.00 -6.56 -5.41
C VAL A 141 10.47 -6.57 -5.04
N ASN A 142 11.32 -5.88 -5.83
CA ASN A 142 12.75 -5.79 -5.49
C ASN A 142 12.98 -5.08 -4.16
N THR A 143 12.17 -4.06 -3.86
CA THR A 143 12.21 -3.34 -2.58
C THR A 143 11.79 -4.24 -1.41
N ILE A 144 10.74 -5.06 -1.58
CA ILE A 144 10.25 -6.01 -0.56
C ILE A 144 11.30 -7.10 -0.27
N GLU A 145 11.94 -7.64 -1.31
CA GLU A 145 12.99 -8.67 -1.18
C GLU A 145 14.34 -8.12 -0.69
N GLY A 146 14.43 -6.82 -0.38
CA GLY A 146 15.65 -6.18 0.09
C GLY A 146 16.72 -5.96 -1.00
N ARG A 147 16.36 -6.11 -2.28
CA ARG A 147 17.22 -5.82 -3.44
C ARG A 147 17.04 -4.37 -3.87
N ALA A 148 17.43 -3.47 -2.98
CA ALA A 148 17.11 -2.07 -3.13
C ALA A 148 17.97 -1.35 -4.20
N GLU A 149 19.16 -1.88 -4.50
CA GLU A 149 19.99 -1.44 -5.65
C GLU A 149 19.30 -1.77 -6.98
N ASP A 150 18.85 -3.02 -7.17
CA ASP A 150 18.08 -3.44 -8.35
C ASP A 150 16.81 -2.59 -8.53
N ALA A 151 16.14 -2.23 -7.42
CA ALA A 151 14.97 -1.36 -7.45
C ALA A 151 15.32 0.08 -7.89
N ALA A 152 16.46 0.62 -7.43
CA ALA A 152 16.93 1.95 -7.82
C ALA A 152 17.38 1.98 -9.29
N GLU A 153 18.02 0.93 -9.78
CA GLU A 153 18.38 0.78 -11.20
C GLU A 153 17.12 0.68 -12.07
N ALA A 154 16.13 -0.11 -11.67
CA ALA A 154 14.85 -0.22 -12.37
C ALA A 154 14.12 1.14 -12.47
N CYS A 155 14.15 1.94 -11.39
CA CYS A 155 13.66 3.32 -11.44
C CYS A 155 14.41 4.16 -12.48
N GLN A 156 15.74 4.05 -12.54
CA GLN A 156 16.56 4.81 -13.49
C GLN A 156 16.25 4.44 -14.94
N VAL A 157 16.06 3.15 -15.23
CA VAL A 157 15.64 2.66 -16.54
C VAL A 157 14.25 3.19 -16.90
N ALA A 158 13.29 3.13 -15.97
CA ALA A 158 11.94 3.64 -16.20
C ALA A 158 11.92 5.16 -16.49
N ILE A 159 12.74 5.94 -15.79
CA ILE A 159 12.91 7.38 -16.06
C ILE A 159 13.43 7.64 -17.47
N GLN A 160 14.33 6.80 -17.99
CA GLN A 160 14.84 6.94 -19.35
C GLN A 160 13.80 6.53 -20.41
N GLN A 161 13.07 5.44 -20.16
CA GLN A 161 12.07 4.92 -21.10
C GLN A 161 10.80 5.77 -21.16
N CYS A 162 10.45 6.44 -20.06
CA CYS A 162 9.30 7.34 -19.97
C CYS A 162 9.70 8.82 -20.04
N ALA A 163 10.78 9.17 -20.75
CA ALA A 163 11.24 10.57 -20.87
C ALA A 163 10.25 11.47 -21.63
N GLU A 164 9.46 10.89 -22.55
CA GLU A 164 8.49 11.60 -23.38
C GLU A 164 7.20 11.96 -22.63
N ASP A 165 6.88 11.24 -21.54
CA ASP A 165 5.74 11.52 -20.67
C ASP A 165 6.23 12.15 -19.36
N PRO A 166 6.19 13.48 -19.22
CA PRO A 166 6.74 14.16 -18.06
C PRO A 166 6.01 13.83 -16.75
N VAL A 167 4.73 13.42 -16.81
CA VAL A 167 3.95 13.05 -15.63
C VAL A 167 4.40 11.69 -15.11
N VAL A 168 4.45 10.68 -15.99
CA VAL A 168 4.94 9.34 -15.64
C VAL A 168 6.40 9.39 -15.20
N ASN A 169 7.23 10.19 -15.88
CA ASN A 169 8.61 10.43 -15.51
C ASN A 169 8.75 10.88 -14.06
N LEU A 170 7.93 11.86 -13.65
CA LEU A 170 7.95 12.42 -12.30
C LEU A 170 7.51 11.41 -11.23
N TYR A 171 6.54 10.53 -11.53
CA TYR A 171 6.20 9.44 -10.63
C TYR A 171 7.38 8.50 -10.39
N PHE A 172 8.14 8.14 -11.42
CA PHE A 172 9.33 7.30 -11.26
C PHE A 172 10.46 8.01 -10.51
N ARG A 173 10.67 9.31 -10.72
CA ARG A 173 11.66 10.10 -9.95
C ARG A 173 11.31 10.17 -8.46
N LEU A 174 10.05 10.45 -8.14
CA LEU A 174 9.56 10.45 -6.75
C LEU A 174 9.73 9.07 -6.11
N THR A 175 9.41 8.01 -6.84
CA THR A 175 9.58 6.63 -6.38
C THR A 175 11.05 6.29 -6.17
N LYS A 176 11.95 6.70 -7.08
CA LYS A 176 13.40 6.54 -6.92
C LYS A 176 13.90 7.18 -5.63
N ASN A 177 13.46 8.41 -5.33
CA ASN A 177 13.83 9.08 -4.08
C ASN A 177 13.41 8.29 -2.84
N MET A 178 12.22 7.68 -2.87
CA MET A 178 11.76 6.81 -1.77
C MET A 178 12.60 5.54 -1.62
N VAL A 179 12.89 4.87 -2.74
CA VAL A 179 13.71 3.65 -2.75
C VAL A 179 15.12 3.95 -2.28
N SER A 180 15.76 5.00 -2.82
CA SER A 180 17.10 5.42 -2.45
C SER A 180 17.21 5.74 -0.96
N ALA A 181 16.24 6.47 -0.39
CA ALA A 181 16.23 6.78 1.04
C ALA A 181 16.17 5.51 1.91
N ARG A 182 15.48 4.47 1.44
CA ARG A 182 15.44 3.16 2.12
C ARG A 182 16.78 2.42 2.04
N VAL A 183 17.57 2.60 0.97
CA VAL A 183 18.88 1.96 0.77
C VAL A 183 19.97 2.66 1.58
N SER A 184 20.07 3.97 1.43
CA SER A 184 21.16 4.76 2.00
C SER A 184 20.95 5.06 3.49
N GLY A 185 19.70 5.01 3.96
CA GLY A 185 19.32 5.56 5.27
C GLY A 185 19.54 7.07 5.36
N THR A 186 19.89 7.72 4.26
CA THR A 186 20.06 9.17 4.16
C THR A 186 18.84 9.78 3.48
N VAL A 187 18.40 10.88 4.07
CA VAL A 187 17.13 11.51 3.74
C VAL A 187 17.31 12.39 2.50
N CYS A 188 16.84 11.91 1.35
CA CYS A 188 16.65 12.66 0.09
C CYS A 188 17.93 13.27 -0.52
N ASP A 189 18.14 13.07 -1.82
CA ASP A 189 19.17 13.83 -2.53
C ASP A 189 18.65 15.25 -2.78
N ASP A 190 19.27 16.26 -2.16
CA ASP A 190 18.90 17.67 -2.30
C ASP A 190 18.90 18.10 -3.77
N SER A 191 19.80 17.56 -4.58
CA SER A 191 19.89 17.87 -6.01
C SER A 191 18.67 17.34 -6.79
N GLU A 192 18.28 16.08 -6.55
CA GLU A 192 17.11 15.48 -7.20
C GLU A 192 15.81 16.12 -6.72
N THR A 193 15.76 16.55 -5.46
CA THR A 193 14.62 17.29 -4.88
C THR A 193 14.38 18.62 -5.61
N VAL A 194 15.45 19.37 -5.89
CA VAL A 194 15.38 20.61 -6.68
C VAL A 194 14.92 20.34 -8.10
N ILE A 195 15.44 19.29 -8.74
CA ILE A 195 15.06 18.89 -10.10
C ILE A 195 13.56 18.56 -10.17
N ILE A 196 13.07 17.73 -9.25
CA ILE A 196 11.64 17.35 -9.18
C ILE A 196 10.78 18.60 -8.99
N GLY A 197 11.14 19.50 -8.08
CA GLY A 197 10.42 20.75 -7.86
C GLY A 197 10.32 21.62 -9.12
N GLN A 198 11.43 21.77 -9.85
CA GLN A 198 11.45 22.52 -11.11
C GLN A 198 10.57 21.87 -12.19
N LEU A 199 10.61 20.54 -12.31
CA LEU A 199 9.81 19.80 -13.29
C LEU A 199 8.31 19.88 -12.99
N ILE A 200 7.91 19.77 -11.72
CA ILE A 200 6.49 19.92 -11.29
C ILE A 200 5.97 21.32 -11.65
N ASN A 201 6.80 22.36 -11.48
CA ASN A 201 6.41 23.74 -11.81
C ASN A 201 6.25 23.99 -13.32
N ARG A 202 6.83 23.14 -14.18
CA ARG A 202 6.70 23.22 -15.64
C ARG A 202 5.45 22.51 -16.18
N LEU A 203 4.83 21.64 -15.38
CA LEU A 203 3.59 20.96 -15.78
C LEU A 203 2.40 21.94 -15.83
N ASP A 204 1.33 21.53 -16.50
CA ASP A 204 0.05 22.22 -16.42
C ASP A 204 -0.48 22.20 -14.98
N GLN A 205 -0.58 23.37 -14.37
CA GLN A 205 -0.97 23.53 -12.97
C GLN A 205 -2.47 23.31 -12.74
N THR A 206 -3.28 23.29 -13.81
CA THR A 206 -4.72 23.01 -13.76
C THR A 206 -5.04 21.52 -13.86
N SER A 207 -4.06 20.69 -14.25
CA SER A 207 -4.25 19.26 -14.41
C SER A 207 -4.36 18.53 -13.05
N PRO A 208 -5.36 17.63 -12.89
CA PRO A 208 -5.46 16.77 -11.71
C PRO A 208 -4.22 15.90 -11.47
N ALA A 209 -3.52 15.50 -12.54
CA ALA A 209 -2.30 14.70 -12.41
C ALA A 209 -1.15 15.50 -11.76
N THR A 210 -1.05 16.79 -12.08
CA THR A 210 -0.07 17.70 -11.47
C THR A 210 -0.37 17.93 -9.99
N ALA A 211 -1.64 18.10 -9.63
CA ALA A 211 -2.06 18.23 -8.23
C ALA A 211 -1.67 16.98 -7.42
N ASN A 212 -1.88 15.79 -7.98
CA ASN A 212 -1.42 14.54 -7.38
C ASN A 212 0.09 14.45 -7.19
N LEU A 213 0.87 14.82 -8.21
CA LEU A 213 2.33 14.80 -8.13
C LEU A 213 2.85 15.76 -7.06
N LYS A 214 2.23 16.94 -6.93
CA LYS A 214 2.53 17.88 -5.84
C LYS A 214 2.26 17.27 -4.47
N LEU A 215 1.11 16.60 -4.31
CA LEU A 215 0.77 15.92 -3.06
C LEU A 215 1.73 14.78 -2.76
N PHE A 216 2.10 13.99 -3.78
CA PHE A 216 3.09 12.94 -3.63
C PHE A 216 4.44 13.49 -3.18
N TYR A 217 4.93 14.53 -3.85
CA TYR A 217 6.15 15.23 -3.47
C TYR A 217 6.10 15.75 -2.02
N ILE A 218 5.03 16.47 -1.64
CA ILE A 218 4.89 17.05 -0.29
C ILE A 218 4.82 15.95 0.77
N CYS A 219 4.08 14.87 0.53
CA CYS A 219 3.96 13.77 1.48
C CYS A 219 5.29 13.06 1.71
N THR A 220 6.03 12.78 0.63
CA THR A 220 7.37 12.16 0.69
C THR A 220 8.34 13.06 1.45
N LEU A 221 8.37 14.36 1.11
CA LEU A 221 9.20 15.34 1.80
C LEU A 221 8.85 15.45 3.29
N LEU A 222 7.56 15.48 3.63
CA LEU A 222 7.10 15.53 5.01
C LEU A 222 7.52 14.28 5.81
N ALA A 223 7.36 13.08 5.23
CA ALA A 223 7.75 11.83 5.87
C ALA A 223 9.23 11.86 6.26
N PHE A 224 10.05 12.31 5.33
CA PHE A 224 11.48 12.49 5.48
C PHE A 224 11.88 13.55 6.49
N MET A 225 11.27 14.74 6.44
CA MET A 225 11.56 15.80 7.41
C MET A 225 11.19 15.41 8.84
N LEU A 226 10.08 14.68 9.04
CA LEU A 226 9.71 14.21 10.38
C LEU A 226 10.61 13.07 10.85
N ALA A 227 11.04 12.15 9.96
CA ALA A 227 12.00 11.11 10.29
C ALA A 227 13.35 11.69 10.76
N ASP A 228 13.79 12.81 10.15
CA ASP A 228 15.01 13.54 10.53
C ASP A 228 14.81 14.49 11.74
N GLY A 229 13.63 14.51 12.36
CA GLY A 229 13.32 15.36 13.50
C GLY A 229 13.18 16.86 13.19
N LYS A 230 13.11 17.26 11.91
CA LYS A 230 12.97 18.67 11.45
C LYS A 230 11.54 19.23 11.65
N THR A 231 11.05 19.20 12.89
CA THR A 231 9.66 19.58 13.28
C THR A 231 9.31 21.05 13.08
N ARG A 232 10.29 21.95 12.98
CA ARG A 232 10.03 23.38 12.69
C ARG A 232 9.73 23.60 11.21
N SER A 233 10.60 23.09 10.35
CA SER A 233 10.51 23.24 8.89
C SER A 233 9.34 22.44 8.30
N SER A 234 8.96 21.32 8.92
CA SER A 234 7.83 20.49 8.46
C SER A 234 6.46 21.19 8.59
N ARG A 235 6.30 22.19 9.48
CA ARG A 235 4.98 22.81 9.75
C ARG A 235 4.37 23.47 8.54
N GLN A 236 5.19 24.14 7.72
CA GLN A 236 4.69 24.83 6.53
C GLN A 236 4.12 23.82 5.55
N HIS A 237 4.88 22.75 5.25
CA HIS A 237 4.44 21.70 4.35
C HIS A 237 3.23 20.93 4.90
N LEU A 238 3.15 20.73 6.21
CA LEU A 238 2.00 20.07 6.84
C LEU A 238 0.73 20.92 6.71
N ARG A 239 0.82 22.24 6.88
CA ARG A 239 -0.31 23.15 6.66
C ARG A 239 -0.76 23.14 5.20
N THR A 240 0.20 23.17 4.25
CA THR A 240 -0.10 23.04 2.83
C THR A 240 -0.85 21.74 2.55
N LEU A 241 -0.33 20.59 3.01
CA LEU A 241 -0.98 19.30 2.83
C LEU A 241 -2.41 19.28 3.40
N GLN A 242 -2.61 19.77 4.61
CA GLN A 242 -3.94 19.83 5.24
C GLN A 242 -4.92 20.68 4.43
N SER A 243 -4.47 21.84 3.94
CA SER A 243 -5.29 22.73 3.12
C SER A 243 -5.69 22.08 1.79
N GLU A 244 -4.74 21.48 1.08
CA GLU A 244 -4.97 20.82 -0.21
C GLU A 244 -5.91 19.61 -0.07
N VAL A 245 -5.69 18.77 0.94
CA VAL A 245 -6.56 17.62 1.20
C VAL A 245 -7.98 18.04 1.57
N GLN A 246 -8.13 19.13 2.34
CA GLN A 246 -9.45 19.66 2.66
C GLN A 246 -10.17 20.22 1.43
N ALA A 247 -9.45 20.84 0.49
CA ALA A 247 -10.00 21.29 -0.78
C ALA A 247 -10.48 20.08 -1.62
N LEU A 248 -9.63 19.05 -1.77
CA LEU A 248 -9.98 17.83 -2.50
C LEU A 248 -11.21 17.10 -1.93
N SER A 249 -11.42 17.17 -0.61
CA SER A 249 -12.59 16.56 0.03
C SER A 249 -13.90 17.29 -0.28
N LYS A 250 -13.86 18.58 -0.65
CA LYS A 250 -15.05 19.38 -0.97
C LYS A 250 -15.49 19.20 -2.43
N ASP A 251 -14.53 19.04 -3.33
CA ASP A 251 -14.79 19.00 -4.78
C ASP A 251 -15.36 17.65 -5.27
N GLY A 252 -15.37 16.62 -4.41
CA GLY A 252 -16.10 15.36 -4.62
C GLY A 252 -15.70 14.52 -5.85
N THR A 253 -14.75 15.01 -6.65
CA THR A 253 -14.41 14.49 -7.97
C THR A 253 -12.95 14.07 -7.99
N CYS A 254 -12.70 12.79 -7.69
CA CYS A 254 -11.41 12.16 -7.98
C CYS A 254 -11.65 11.02 -8.96
N MET A 255 -12.15 11.36 -10.15
CA MET A 255 -12.09 10.46 -11.31
C MET A 255 -10.77 10.77 -12.01
N GLN A 256 -9.68 10.15 -11.56
CA GLN A 256 -8.40 10.25 -12.27
C GLN A 256 -8.26 9.12 -13.27
N ALA A 257 -8.10 9.49 -14.53
CA ALA A 257 -7.59 8.60 -15.57
C ALA A 257 -6.05 8.55 -15.46
N GLY A 258 -5.46 7.36 -15.52
CA GLY A 258 -4.00 7.16 -15.50
C GLY A 258 -3.45 6.57 -14.20
N ILE A 259 -2.20 6.92 -13.88
CA ILE A 259 -1.52 6.48 -12.65
C ILE A 259 -2.10 7.26 -11.47
N ARG A 260 -2.71 6.55 -10.53
CA ARG A 260 -3.29 7.11 -9.32
C ARG A 260 -2.47 6.67 -8.12
N TRP A 261 -1.83 7.62 -7.44
CA TRP A 261 -1.00 7.32 -6.26
C TRP A 261 -1.85 7.06 -5.01
N MET A 262 -2.72 8.01 -4.63
CA MET A 262 -3.66 7.85 -3.52
C MET A 262 -4.95 8.63 -3.74
N ASP A 263 -6.06 8.06 -3.28
CA ASP A 263 -7.37 8.73 -3.22
C ASP A 263 -7.46 9.73 -2.06
N THR A 264 -8.48 10.59 -2.09
CA THR A 264 -8.76 11.61 -1.05
C THR A 264 -8.77 11.02 0.37
N VAL A 265 -9.32 9.81 0.55
CA VAL A 265 -9.45 9.20 1.88
C VAL A 265 -8.10 8.72 2.43
N PRO A 266 -7.31 7.88 1.74
CA PRO A 266 -5.92 7.58 2.12
C PRO A 266 -5.08 8.84 2.37
N LEU A 267 -5.19 9.87 1.53
CA LEU A 267 -4.48 11.14 1.73
C LEU A 267 -4.89 11.86 3.03
N THR A 268 -6.17 11.84 3.37
CA THR A 268 -6.69 12.41 4.63
C THR A 268 -6.14 11.66 5.84
N VAL A 269 -6.10 10.33 5.77
CA VAL A 269 -5.51 9.48 6.81
C VAL A 269 -4.02 9.77 6.96
N PHE A 270 -3.28 9.89 5.85
CA PHE A 270 -1.87 10.25 5.85
C PHE A 270 -1.63 11.63 6.49
N ALA A 271 -2.39 12.65 6.10
CA ALA A 271 -2.28 13.99 6.68
C ALA A 271 -2.55 13.98 8.20
N CYS A 272 -3.52 13.18 8.65
CA CYS A 272 -3.77 13.00 10.08
C CYS A 272 -2.60 12.31 10.79
N LEU A 273 -2.05 11.24 10.21
CA LEU A 273 -0.88 10.54 10.75
C LEU A 273 0.32 11.47 10.91
N MET A 274 0.65 12.25 9.88
CA MET A 274 1.75 13.23 9.94
C MET A 274 1.50 14.32 10.98
N THR A 275 0.23 14.72 11.16
CA THR A 275 -0.16 15.66 12.21
C THR A 275 0.04 15.07 13.61
N ILE A 276 -0.28 13.78 13.79
CA ILE A 276 -0.08 13.05 15.05
C ILE A 276 1.40 12.95 15.36
N VAL A 277 2.22 12.51 14.40
CA VAL A 277 3.69 12.42 14.56
C VAL A 277 4.26 13.77 14.95
N ASN A 278 3.93 14.85 14.22
CA ASN A 278 4.40 16.18 14.55
C ASN A 278 3.91 16.67 15.93
N SER A 279 2.69 16.31 16.34
CA SER A 279 2.14 16.70 17.65
C SER A 279 2.79 15.91 18.79
N ALA A 280 3.04 14.61 18.59
CA ALA A 280 3.73 13.75 19.54
C ALA A 280 5.16 14.24 19.81
N LEU A 281 5.90 14.60 18.76
CA LEU A 281 7.25 15.19 18.87
C LEU A 281 7.25 16.55 19.61
N GLN A 282 6.11 17.23 19.68
CA GLN A 282 5.93 18.49 20.41
C GLN A 282 5.25 18.29 21.77
N CYS A 283 5.08 17.04 22.22
CA CYS A 283 4.37 16.68 23.45
C CYS A 283 2.91 17.20 23.53
N ASN A 284 2.26 17.47 22.39
CA ASN A 284 0.88 17.91 22.33
C ASN A 284 -0.06 16.72 22.10
N TYR A 285 -0.25 15.91 23.14
CA TYR A 285 -1.00 14.65 23.07
C TYR A 285 -2.50 14.84 22.85
N GLU A 286 -3.09 15.93 23.36
CA GLU A 286 -4.51 16.24 23.13
C GLU A 286 -4.80 16.47 21.64
N ARG A 287 -3.91 17.21 20.96
CA ARG A 287 -4.03 17.40 19.51
C ARG A 287 -3.87 16.09 18.77
N ALA A 288 -2.91 15.25 19.16
CA ALA A 288 -2.74 13.93 18.58
C ALA A 288 -4.02 13.08 18.70
N ALA A 289 -4.64 13.03 19.88
CA ALA A 289 -5.87 12.27 20.12
C ALA A 289 -7.06 12.73 19.27
N LYS A 290 -7.20 14.05 19.05
CA LYS A 290 -8.23 14.62 18.16
C LYS A 290 -8.07 14.12 16.72
N TYR A 291 -6.87 14.19 16.17
CA TYR A 291 -6.60 13.74 14.80
C TYR A 291 -6.65 12.22 14.67
N TYR A 292 -6.30 11.47 15.72
CA TYR A 292 -6.44 10.01 15.76
C TYR A 292 -7.90 9.59 15.56
N THR A 293 -8.81 10.23 16.29
CA THR A 293 -10.26 9.95 16.19
C THR A 293 -10.79 10.24 14.79
N ILE A 294 -10.35 11.34 14.16
CA ILE A 294 -10.72 11.70 12.78
C ILE A 294 -10.20 10.64 11.80
N ALA A 295 -8.92 10.27 11.90
CA ALA A 295 -8.30 9.30 11.00
C ALA A 295 -8.99 7.93 11.08
N MET A 296 -9.31 7.46 12.29
CA MET A 296 -9.99 6.17 12.49
C MET A 296 -11.38 6.14 11.87
N ARG A 297 -12.13 7.25 11.92
CA ARG A 297 -13.44 7.36 11.23
C ARG A 297 -13.28 7.24 9.72
N HIS A 298 -12.33 7.96 9.13
CA HIS A 298 -12.06 7.88 7.69
C HIS A 298 -11.63 6.47 7.24
N ILE A 299 -10.85 5.75 8.05
CA ILE A 299 -10.47 4.36 7.78
C ILE A 299 -11.69 3.43 7.82
N GLN A 300 -12.58 3.59 8.80
CA GLN A 300 -13.82 2.80 8.88
C GLN A 300 -14.70 3.03 7.64
N ASP A 301 -14.88 4.29 7.24
CA ASP A 301 -15.65 4.65 6.03
C ASP A 301 -14.97 4.14 4.74
N TYR A 302 -13.64 4.09 4.69
CA TYR A 302 -12.91 3.53 3.57
C TYR A 302 -13.14 2.02 3.45
N ASN A 303 -12.99 1.28 4.56
CA ASN A 303 -13.18 -0.17 4.58
C ASN A 303 -14.62 -0.57 4.21
N ALA A 304 -15.62 0.17 4.68
CA ALA A 304 -17.02 -0.05 4.33
C ALA A 304 -17.32 0.20 2.83
N ARG A 305 -16.55 1.09 2.19
CA ARG A 305 -16.62 1.34 0.73
C ARG A 305 -15.85 0.28 -0.06
N ALA A 306 -14.66 -0.09 0.40
CA ALA A 306 -13.82 -1.12 -0.23
C ALA A 306 -14.49 -2.50 -0.24
N SER A 307 -15.36 -2.80 0.72
CA SER A 307 -16.14 -4.04 0.69
C SER A 307 -17.26 -4.06 -0.37
N ARG A 308 -17.59 -2.91 -0.96
CA ARG A 308 -18.71 -2.75 -1.92
C ARG A 308 -18.21 -2.49 -3.34
N ASN A 309 -17.11 -1.77 -3.49
CA ASN A 309 -16.55 -1.36 -4.77
C ASN A 309 -15.17 -1.98 -4.99
N PRO A 310 -14.76 -2.31 -6.23
CA PRO A 310 -13.39 -2.71 -6.49
C PRO A 310 -12.44 -1.62 -6.00
N CYS A 311 -11.49 -2.00 -5.16
CA CYS A 311 -10.39 -1.14 -4.76
C CYS A 311 -9.08 -1.82 -5.14
N GLU A 312 -8.09 -1.02 -5.54
CA GLU A 312 -6.72 -1.49 -5.72
C GLU A 312 -6.21 -1.97 -4.36
N TYR A 313 -5.79 -3.22 -4.32
CA TYR A 313 -5.39 -3.94 -3.12
C TYR A 313 -4.18 -3.26 -2.47
N GLY A 314 -3.28 -2.68 -3.26
CA GLY A 314 -2.14 -1.90 -2.76
C GLY A 314 -2.57 -0.67 -1.94
N ILE A 315 -3.63 0.04 -2.35
CA ILE A 315 -4.15 1.18 -1.60
C ILE A 315 -4.82 0.71 -0.31
N LEU A 316 -5.62 -0.36 -0.38
CA LEU A 316 -6.24 -0.96 0.81
C LEU A 316 -5.17 -1.38 1.84
N ARG A 317 -4.12 -2.07 1.39
CA ARG A 317 -3.01 -2.49 2.26
C ARG A 317 -2.25 -1.28 2.83
N SER A 318 -2.11 -0.20 2.08
CA SER A 318 -1.52 1.06 2.57
C SER A 318 -2.38 1.70 3.68
N VAL A 319 -3.71 1.70 3.53
CA VAL A 319 -4.63 2.16 4.60
C VAL A 319 -4.55 1.29 5.84
N GLN A 320 -4.43 -0.03 5.68
CA GLN A 320 -4.23 -0.97 6.79
C GLN A 320 -2.91 -0.69 7.53
N ARG A 321 -1.81 -0.43 6.81
CA ARG A 321 -0.52 -0.02 7.42
C ARG A 321 -0.62 1.31 8.16
N MET A 322 -1.27 2.30 7.56
CA MET A 322 -1.51 3.59 8.23
C MET A 322 -2.33 3.43 9.51
N ARG A 323 -3.32 2.51 9.53
CA ARG A 323 -4.06 2.18 10.76
C ARG A 323 -3.15 1.63 11.85
N MET A 324 -2.23 0.73 11.50
CA MET A 324 -1.26 0.18 12.45
C MET A 324 -0.34 1.28 12.99
N ALA A 325 0.21 2.13 12.12
CA ALA A 325 1.03 3.27 12.53
C ALA A 325 0.28 4.28 13.41
N LEU A 326 -1.00 4.53 13.14
CA LEU A 326 -1.85 5.39 13.98
C LEU A 326 -2.01 4.82 15.39
N ASN A 327 -2.26 3.51 15.50
CA ASN A 327 -2.37 2.86 16.80
C ASN A 327 -1.04 2.85 17.54
N GLU A 328 0.06 2.62 16.84
CA GLU A 328 1.41 2.68 17.41
C GLU A 328 1.68 4.07 18.00
N MET A 329 1.51 5.13 17.20
CA MET A 329 1.74 6.50 17.66
C MET A 329 0.83 6.90 18.81
N MET A 330 -0.43 6.44 18.80
CA MET A 330 -1.38 6.76 19.88
C MET A 330 -1.06 5.97 21.16
N ALA A 331 -0.63 4.72 21.05
CA ALA A 331 -0.14 3.95 22.19
C ALA A 331 1.06 4.64 22.84
N GLN A 332 2.04 5.10 22.05
CA GLN A 332 3.18 5.88 22.55
C GLN A 332 2.72 7.16 23.25
N CYS A 333 1.83 7.94 22.64
CA CYS A 333 1.28 9.15 23.25
C CYS A 333 0.58 8.86 24.59
N ASN A 334 -0.19 7.76 24.66
CA ASN A 334 -0.91 7.37 25.87
C ASN A 334 0.04 6.90 26.98
N ILE A 335 1.12 6.18 26.65
CA ILE A 335 2.17 5.83 27.62
C ILE A 335 2.82 7.11 28.17
N MET A 336 3.21 8.04 27.29
CA MET A 336 3.85 9.29 27.69
C MET A 336 2.94 10.23 28.47
N ALA A 337 1.62 10.19 28.21
CA ALA A 337 0.61 10.94 28.93
C ALA A 337 0.13 10.25 30.22
N CYS A 338 0.74 9.12 30.63
CA CYS A 338 0.35 8.34 31.80
C CYS A 338 -1.09 7.81 31.76
N HIS A 339 -1.56 7.38 30.59
CA HIS A 339 -2.86 6.72 30.36
C HIS A 339 -2.68 5.24 29.97
N PRO A 340 -2.22 4.37 30.90
CA PRO A 340 -1.85 2.99 30.60
C PRO A 340 -3.00 2.15 30.04
N SER A 341 -4.24 2.34 30.54
CA SER A 341 -5.41 1.60 30.02
C SER A 341 -5.65 1.89 28.54
N MET A 342 -5.57 3.17 28.14
CA MET A 342 -5.79 3.56 26.74
C MET A 342 -4.65 3.08 25.85
N ALA A 343 -3.41 3.09 26.35
CA ALA A 343 -2.28 2.51 25.62
C ALA A 343 -2.50 1.01 25.34
N MET A 344 -2.98 0.25 26.33
CA MET A 344 -3.30 -1.17 26.15
C MET A 344 -4.45 -1.41 25.17
N ASP A 345 -5.46 -0.55 25.15
CA ASP A 345 -6.52 -0.63 24.14
C ASP A 345 -5.96 -0.51 22.72
N ASN A 346 -5.05 0.45 22.49
CA ASN A 346 -4.38 0.61 21.19
C ASN A 346 -3.52 -0.61 20.83
N ILE A 347 -2.73 -1.13 21.77
CA ILE A 347 -1.87 -2.31 21.55
C ILE A 347 -2.72 -3.55 21.24
N ARG A 348 -3.80 -3.77 22.00
CA ARG A 348 -4.76 -4.86 21.75
C ARG A 348 -5.34 -4.75 20.35
N ASP A 349 -5.76 -3.55 19.96
CA ASP A 349 -6.35 -3.31 18.65
C ASP A 349 -5.33 -3.61 17.53
N MET A 350 -4.04 -3.29 17.70
CA MET A 350 -2.98 -3.68 16.75
C MET A 350 -2.86 -5.20 16.61
N VAL A 351 -2.84 -5.93 17.73
CA VAL A 351 -2.73 -7.40 17.73
C VAL A 351 -3.95 -8.04 17.06
N GLN A 352 -5.16 -7.64 17.47
CA GLN A 352 -6.39 -8.20 16.89
C GLN A 352 -6.52 -7.86 15.40
N PHE A 353 -6.14 -6.65 15.00
CA PHE A 353 -6.22 -6.23 13.61
C PHE A 353 -5.23 -6.99 12.72
N SER A 354 -3.98 -7.12 13.15
CA SER A 354 -2.97 -7.89 12.41
C SER A 354 -3.34 -9.36 12.28
N GLN A 355 -3.87 -9.99 13.33
CA GLN A 355 -4.36 -11.37 13.27
C GLN A 355 -5.51 -11.57 12.26
N ARG A 356 -6.40 -10.58 12.10
CA ARG A 356 -7.54 -10.66 11.18
C ARG A 356 -7.17 -10.39 9.72
N HIS A 357 -6.18 -9.54 9.48
CA HIS A 357 -5.86 -9.04 8.14
C HIS A 357 -4.55 -9.58 7.54
N GLY A 358 -3.86 -10.48 8.25
CA GLY A 358 -2.75 -11.28 7.70
C GLY A 358 -1.50 -11.29 8.58
N ALA A 359 -0.81 -12.43 8.59
CA ALA A 359 0.42 -12.63 9.37
C ALA A 359 1.51 -11.60 9.05
N ASP A 360 1.55 -11.09 7.83
CA ASP A 360 2.54 -10.11 7.37
C ASP A 360 2.48 -8.81 8.14
N LEU A 361 1.26 -8.32 8.43
CA LEU A 361 1.08 -7.09 9.20
C LEU A 361 1.62 -7.28 10.63
N PHE A 362 1.49 -8.49 11.17
CA PHE A 362 2.06 -8.83 12.47
C PHE A 362 3.59 -8.93 12.41
N GLU A 363 4.17 -9.50 11.35
CA GLU A 363 5.63 -9.53 11.16
C GLU A 363 6.21 -8.11 10.96
N GLU A 364 5.50 -7.24 10.23
CA GLU A 364 5.90 -5.86 9.96
C GLU A 364 5.86 -4.99 11.23
N PHE A 365 4.74 -5.00 11.96
CA PHE A 365 4.56 -4.19 13.18
C PHE A 365 4.91 -4.92 14.48
N GLY A 366 5.35 -6.18 14.40
CA GLY A 366 5.76 -7.01 15.54
C GLY A 366 6.78 -6.34 16.45
N PRO A 367 7.88 -5.76 15.92
CA PRO A 367 8.84 -5.01 16.74
C PRO A 367 8.19 -3.86 17.51
N ALA A 368 7.28 -3.11 16.86
CA ALA A 368 6.59 -1.99 17.48
C ALA A 368 5.63 -2.45 18.58
N ILE A 369 4.83 -3.48 18.33
CA ILE A 369 3.92 -4.08 19.32
C ILE A 369 4.71 -4.57 20.54
N GLN A 370 5.79 -5.33 20.31
CA GLN A 370 6.63 -5.85 21.38
C GLN A 370 7.34 -4.71 22.13
N SER A 371 7.83 -3.69 21.43
CA SER A 371 8.44 -2.53 22.08
C SER A 371 7.43 -1.78 22.93
N LEU A 372 6.20 -1.56 22.45
CA LEU A 372 5.14 -0.91 23.21
C LEU A 372 4.75 -1.69 24.47
N LEU A 373 4.63 -3.02 24.37
CA LEU A 373 4.43 -3.89 25.53
C LEU A 373 5.61 -3.79 26.52
N GLY A 374 6.84 -3.73 26.00
CA GLY A 374 8.04 -3.50 26.80
C GLY A 374 7.96 -2.20 27.60
N HIS A 375 7.68 -1.07 26.94
CA HIS A 375 7.49 0.22 27.60
C HIS A 375 6.31 0.23 28.59
N TYR A 376 5.25 -0.52 28.30
CA TYR A 376 4.11 -0.68 29.21
C TYR A 376 4.50 -1.46 30.47
N CYS A 377 5.20 -2.58 30.34
CA CYS A 377 5.76 -3.33 31.48
C CYS A 377 6.76 -2.48 32.27
N SER A 378 7.58 -1.68 31.58
CA SER A 378 8.47 -0.71 32.22
C SER A 378 7.72 0.28 33.10
N TYR A 379 6.59 0.80 32.61
CA TYR A 379 5.74 1.71 33.37
C TYR A 379 5.17 1.01 34.63
N LEU A 380 4.79 -0.26 34.52
CA LEU A 380 4.32 -1.08 35.64
C LEU A 380 5.44 -1.57 36.59
N ARG A 381 6.70 -1.26 36.30
CA ARG A 381 7.89 -1.73 37.02
C ARG A 381 8.09 -3.25 36.97
N GLU A 382 7.60 -3.90 35.92
CA GLU A 382 7.87 -5.32 35.63
C GLU A 382 9.08 -5.44 34.71
N SER A 383 10.29 -5.29 35.27
CA SER A 383 11.53 -5.23 34.51
C SER A 383 11.83 -6.50 33.71
N GLU A 384 11.61 -7.68 34.30
CA GLU A 384 11.84 -8.97 33.63
C GLU A 384 10.90 -9.17 32.43
N ALA A 385 9.64 -8.73 32.55
CA ALA A 385 8.67 -8.80 31.45
C ALA A 385 9.02 -7.80 30.35
N ALA A 386 9.43 -6.58 30.71
CA ALA A 386 9.86 -5.56 29.77
C ALA A 386 11.06 -6.04 28.92
N GLU A 387 12.07 -6.64 29.56
CA GLU A 387 13.25 -7.19 28.88
C GLU A 387 12.87 -8.29 27.88
N LYS A 388 12.02 -9.24 28.29
CA LYS A 388 11.54 -10.31 27.39
C LYS A 388 10.88 -9.75 26.14
N HIS A 389 10.09 -8.69 26.29
CA HIS A 389 9.44 -8.02 25.17
C HIS A 389 10.43 -7.30 24.24
N PHE A 390 11.42 -6.58 24.77
CA PHE A 390 12.44 -5.94 23.94
C PHE A 390 13.32 -6.96 23.20
N ILE A 391 13.68 -8.07 23.86
CA ILE A 391 14.39 -9.18 23.21
C ILE A 391 13.51 -9.80 22.12
N ALA A 392 12.22 -10.02 22.38
CA ALA A 392 11.29 -10.53 21.38
C ALA A 392 11.18 -9.60 20.16
N ALA A 393 11.15 -8.29 20.36
CA ALA A 393 11.14 -7.30 19.28
C ALA A 393 12.35 -7.44 18.35
N SER A 394 13.54 -7.74 18.90
CA SER A 394 14.78 -7.90 18.13
C SER A 394 14.80 -9.13 17.20
N LYS A 395 13.94 -10.12 17.46
CA LYS A 395 13.88 -11.38 16.67
C LYS A 395 13.14 -11.23 15.34
N PHE A 396 12.37 -10.15 15.17
CA PHE A 396 11.61 -9.91 13.95
C PHE A 396 12.51 -9.48 12.79
N LYS A 397 12.20 -9.95 11.58
CA LYS A 397 12.95 -9.59 10.36
C LYS A 397 12.87 -8.08 10.05
N SER A 398 11.74 -7.45 10.36
CA SER A 398 11.49 -6.00 10.21
C SER A 398 12.38 -5.14 11.14
N CYS A 399 12.87 -5.71 12.25
CA CYS A 399 13.83 -5.05 13.13
C CYS A 399 15.22 -4.89 12.49
N LYS A 400 15.44 -5.31 11.24
CA LYS A 400 16.65 -5.00 10.46
C LYS A 400 16.70 -3.56 9.95
N ASP A 401 15.59 -2.82 10.01
CA ASP A 401 15.62 -1.37 9.77
C ASP A 401 16.49 -0.71 10.85
N LYS A 402 17.48 0.08 10.44
CA LYS A 402 18.47 0.69 11.33
C LYS A 402 17.80 1.44 12.50
N ASN A 403 16.72 2.18 12.25
CA ASN A 403 16.08 2.98 13.30
C ASN A 403 15.35 2.12 14.34
N VAL A 404 14.62 1.10 13.88
CA VAL A 404 13.90 0.15 14.75
C VAL A 404 14.90 -0.70 15.53
N TRP A 405 15.98 -1.13 14.87
CA TRP A 405 17.07 -1.88 15.49
C TRP A 405 17.75 -1.08 16.60
N VAL A 406 18.17 0.16 16.30
CA VAL A 406 18.83 1.06 17.25
C VAL A 406 17.94 1.32 18.46
N MET A 407 16.66 1.65 18.26
CA MET A 407 15.73 1.87 19.37
C MET A 407 15.52 0.61 20.22
N THR A 408 15.35 -0.55 19.59
CA THR A 408 15.19 -1.82 20.31
C THR A 408 16.44 -2.18 21.12
N HIS A 409 17.64 -1.98 20.54
CA HIS A 409 18.91 -2.24 21.21
C HIS A 409 19.22 -1.24 22.33
N ILE A 410 18.95 0.05 22.11
CA ILE A 410 19.09 1.08 23.15
C ILE A 410 18.14 0.78 24.29
N ASN A 411 16.88 0.46 24.01
CA ASN A 411 15.91 0.11 25.04
C ASN A 411 16.37 -1.12 25.84
N THR A 412 16.83 -2.18 25.16
CA THR A 412 17.35 -3.39 25.81
C THR A 412 18.58 -3.10 26.67
N LYS A 413 19.59 -2.42 26.13
CA LYS A 413 20.84 -2.11 26.86
C LYS A 413 20.62 -1.13 28.00
N SER A 414 19.84 -0.08 27.78
CA SER A 414 19.52 0.91 28.83
C SER A 414 18.75 0.23 29.96
N TYR A 415 17.85 -0.72 29.65
CA TYR A 415 17.16 -1.48 30.68
C TYR A 415 18.09 -2.39 31.47
N ILE A 416 18.96 -3.13 30.77
CA ILE A 416 19.94 -4.02 31.43
C ILE A 416 20.87 -3.19 32.33
N GLU A 417 21.48 -2.12 31.83
CA GLU A 417 22.49 -1.35 32.60
C GLU A 417 21.91 -0.51 33.75
N LEU A 418 20.68 0.02 33.60
CA LEU A 418 20.04 0.85 34.64
C LEU A 418 19.37 0.01 35.75
N PHE A 419 18.85 -1.19 35.43
CA PHE A 419 18.12 -2.03 36.38
C PHE A 419 18.90 -3.26 36.86
N SER A 420 20.05 -3.61 36.27
CA SER A 420 20.95 -4.61 36.84
C SER A 420 21.85 -4.06 37.96
N ASN A 421 21.85 -2.74 38.18
CA ASN A 421 22.65 -2.04 39.19
C ASN A 421 21.80 -1.44 40.34
N SER A 422 20.51 -1.80 40.40
CA SER A 422 19.57 -1.46 41.48
C SER A 422 18.94 -2.74 42.02
#